data_AF-A0A972YGX0-F1
#
_entry.id   AF-A0A972YGX0-F1
#
_cell.length_a   1.000
_cell.length_b   1.000
_cell.length_c   1.000
_cell.angle_alpha   90.00
_cell.angle_beta   90.00
_cell.angle_gamma   90.00
#
_symmetry.space_group_name_H-M   'P 1'
#
loop_
_entity.id
_entity.type
_entity.pdbx_description
1 polymer ?
#
loop_
_entity_poly.entity_id
_entity_poly.type
_entity_poly.pdbx_seq_one_letter_code
_entity_poly.pdbx_strand_id
1 'polypeptide(L)'
;MPTKKTTESESPKPAQINLGEVVNNYLKALQRVFDVMNYTLASERLLNEQEYENFSRGNRVMPSQQSRLDYEGARSETSNWLLKQTLNESLGVLVLFLDDCRTLGTLSSWKSKGGEGSDLQKKLQEDRISFARLDLPAKLKYLEDEFELSSPSNEHILSLFRARRVLANSSSIVREEDLEGGKFTVKLRSVQLKTNPGGTENPGVFVTSEMGDM
;
A
#
# COMPACT_ATOMS: atom_id res chain seq x y z
N MET A 1 13.45 -55.91 -31.66
CA MET A 1 13.92 -54.50 -31.69
C MET A 1 12.74 -53.59 -31.38
N PRO A 2 12.64 -52.99 -30.19
CA PRO A 2 11.67 -51.93 -29.93
C PRO A 2 12.33 -50.56 -30.10
N THR A 3 11.70 -49.74 -30.92
CA THR A 3 12.08 -48.37 -31.28
C THR A 3 11.95 -47.44 -30.06
N LYS A 4 13.07 -46.76 -29.74
CA LYS A 4 13.20 -45.77 -28.67
C LYS A 4 12.35 -44.54 -29.04
N LYS A 5 11.29 -44.26 -28.27
CA LYS A 5 10.52 -43.02 -28.36
C LYS A 5 11.40 -41.89 -27.80
N THR A 6 11.88 -41.02 -28.66
CA THR A 6 12.57 -39.78 -28.28
C THR A 6 11.55 -38.87 -27.60
N THR A 7 11.70 -38.65 -26.30
CA THR A 7 10.99 -37.59 -25.58
C THR A 7 11.54 -36.25 -26.05
N GLU A 8 10.77 -35.55 -26.86
CA GLU A 8 10.98 -34.14 -27.18
C GLU A 8 11.03 -33.34 -25.87
N SER A 9 12.17 -32.72 -25.61
CA SER A 9 12.37 -31.78 -24.51
C SER A 9 11.53 -30.53 -24.80
N GLU A 10 10.41 -30.39 -24.10
CA GLU A 10 9.58 -29.19 -24.15
C GLU A 10 10.42 -28.00 -23.64
N SER A 11 10.86 -27.14 -24.58
CA SER A 11 11.63 -25.94 -24.27
C SER A 11 10.86 -25.09 -23.23
N PRO A 12 11.51 -24.59 -22.17
CA PRO A 12 10.84 -23.81 -21.15
C PRO A 12 10.20 -22.58 -21.80
N LYS A 13 8.87 -22.45 -21.66
CA LYS A 13 8.13 -21.30 -22.18
C LYS A 13 8.76 -20.02 -21.61
N PRO A 14 8.98 -18.98 -22.45
CA PRO A 14 9.54 -17.73 -21.97
C PRO A 14 8.61 -17.15 -20.90
N ALA A 15 9.18 -16.76 -19.76
CA ALA A 15 8.43 -16.09 -18.70
C ALA A 15 7.85 -14.78 -19.23
N GLN A 16 6.56 -14.77 -19.54
CA GLN A 16 5.83 -13.59 -19.96
C GLN A 16 5.22 -12.94 -18.72
N ILE A 17 5.58 -11.69 -18.45
CA ILE A 17 5.00 -10.91 -17.36
C ILE A 17 4.05 -9.88 -17.95
N ASN A 18 2.81 -9.90 -17.48
CA ASN A 18 1.79 -8.95 -17.86
C ASN A 18 1.84 -7.75 -16.91
N LEU A 19 2.38 -6.63 -17.39
CA LEU A 19 2.43 -5.38 -16.63
C LEU A 19 1.04 -4.87 -16.23
N GLY A 20 0.04 -5.07 -17.11
CA GLY A 20 -1.34 -4.71 -16.81
C GLY A 20 -1.92 -5.53 -15.67
N GLU A 21 -1.53 -6.80 -15.55
CA GLU A 21 -1.95 -7.66 -14.43
C GLU A 21 -1.35 -7.19 -13.10
N VAL A 22 -0.06 -6.81 -13.08
CA VAL A 22 0.60 -6.25 -11.88
C VAL A 22 -0.13 -5.00 -11.39
N VAL A 23 -0.37 -4.04 -12.28
CA VAL A 23 -1.11 -2.81 -11.94
C VAL A 23 -2.52 -3.13 -11.46
N ASN A 24 -3.22 -4.03 -12.15
CA ASN A 24 -4.57 -4.43 -11.75
C ASN A 24 -4.62 -5.11 -10.38
N ASN A 25 -3.62 -5.91 -10.02
CA ASN A 25 -3.55 -6.56 -8.72
C ASN A 25 -3.38 -5.53 -7.60
N TYR A 26 -2.50 -4.54 -7.80
CA TYR A 26 -2.36 -3.41 -6.87
C TYR A 26 -3.65 -2.61 -6.74
N LEU A 27 -4.28 -2.23 -7.86
CA LEU A 27 -5.52 -1.46 -7.85
C LEU A 27 -6.68 -2.22 -7.19
N LYS A 28 -6.79 -3.53 -7.42
CA LYS A 28 -7.80 -4.38 -6.73
C LYS A 28 -7.56 -4.44 -5.23
N ALA A 29 -6.31 -4.60 -4.81
CA ALA A 29 -5.97 -4.60 -3.38
C ALA A 29 -6.26 -3.25 -2.73
N LEU A 30 -5.93 -2.15 -3.40
CA LEU A 30 -6.24 -0.80 -2.94
C LEU A 30 -7.75 -0.53 -2.89
N GLN A 31 -8.49 -0.95 -3.92
CA GLN A 31 -9.95 -0.83 -3.96
C GLN A 31 -10.60 -1.57 -2.80
N ARG A 32 -10.13 -2.78 -2.47
CA ARG A 32 -10.62 -3.52 -1.30
C ARG A 32 -10.43 -2.71 -0.01
N VAL A 33 -9.26 -2.13 0.21
CA VAL A 33 -8.99 -1.28 1.40
C VAL A 33 -9.91 -0.07 1.41
N PHE A 34 -10.10 0.56 0.25
CA PHE A 34 -11.00 1.70 0.08
C PHE A 34 -12.46 1.34 0.41
N ASP A 35 -12.98 0.21 -0.08
CA ASP A 35 -14.36 -0.22 0.15
C ASP A 35 -14.61 -0.54 1.63
N VAL A 36 -13.70 -1.28 2.27
CA VAL A 36 -13.80 -1.62 3.70
C VAL A 36 -13.79 -0.36 4.56
N MET A 37 -12.87 0.57 4.30
CA MET A 37 -12.80 1.84 5.01
C MET A 37 -14.09 2.66 4.85
N ASN A 38 -14.60 2.80 3.62
CA ASN A 38 -15.83 3.56 3.39
C ASN A 38 -17.03 2.94 4.07
N TYR A 39 -17.15 1.60 4.05
CA TYR A 39 -18.19 0.90 4.77
C TYR A 39 -18.12 1.22 6.27
N THR A 40 -16.95 1.07 6.88
CA THR A 40 -16.80 1.28 8.32
C THR A 40 -17.02 2.74 8.73
N LEU A 41 -16.50 3.71 7.97
CA LEU A 41 -16.73 5.14 8.23
C LEU A 41 -18.20 5.52 8.07
N ALA A 42 -18.90 4.94 7.08
CA ALA A 42 -20.34 5.15 6.91
C ALA A 42 -21.13 4.56 8.07
N SER A 43 -20.78 3.34 8.53
CA SER A 43 -21.42 2.71 9.69
C SER A 43 -21.21 3.51 10.97
N GLU A 44 -20.00 4.02 11.21
CA GLU A 44 -19.70 4.85 12.40
C GLU A 44 -20.55 6.12 12.42
N ARG A 45 -20.78 6.76 11.26
CA ARG A 45 -21.61 7.97 11.15
C ARG A 45 -23.09 7.75 11.41
N LEU A 46 -23.58 6.53 11.16
CA LEU A 46 -25.00 6.19 11.29
C LEU A 46 -25.34 5.62 12.68
N LEU A 47 -24.36 5.04 13.37
CA LEU A 47 -24.54 4.44 14.68
C LEU A 47 -24.83 5.52 15.74
N ASN A 48 -25.94 5.38 16.45
CA ASN A 48 -26.27 6.23 17.61
C ASN A 48 -26.04 5.52 18.95
N GLU A 49 -26.04 6.31 20.03
CA GLU A 49 -25.82 5.82 21.39
C GLU A 49 -26.83 4.73 21.81
N GLN A 50 -28.11 4.90 21.46
CA GLN A 50 -29.15 3.95 21.82
C GLN A 50 -28.95 2.58 21.16
N GLU A 51 -28.59 2.57 19.87
CA GLU A 51 -28.26 1.35 19.14
C GLU A 51 -27.03 0.65 19.72
N TYR A 52 -25.99 1.40 20.06
CA TYR A 52 -24.79 0.86 20.71
C TYR A 52 -25.12 0.22 22.06
N GLU A 53 -25.87 0.91 22.92
CA GLU A 53 -26.29 0.41 24.23
C GLU A 53 -27.15 -0.85 24.10
N ASN A 54 -28.11 -0.86 23.18
CA ASN A 54 -28.97 -2.01 22.94
C ASN A 54 -28.17 -3.22 22.44
N PHE A 55 -27.28 -3.02 21.48
CA PHE A 55 -26.46 -4.08 20.91
C PHE A 55 -25.45 -4.63 21.93
N SER A 56 -24.77 -3.75 22.66
CA SER A 56 -23.77 -4.15 23.67
C SER A 56 -24.40 -4.95 24.82
N ARG A 57 -25.58 -4.55 25.32
CA ARG A 57 -26.33 -5.27 26.36
C ARG A 57 -26.87 -6.63 25.90
N GLY A 58 -27.07 -6.82 24.60
CA GLY A 58 -27.48 -8.11 24.03
C GLY A 58 -26.42 -9.21 24.13
N ASN A 59 -25.16 -8.86 24.42
CA ASN A 59 -24.07 -9.83 24.53
C ASN A 59 -24.11 -10.57 25.87
N ARG A 60 -24.21 -11.90 25.80
CA ARG A 60 -24.34 -12.78 26.98
C ARG A 60 -23.07 -12.83 27.85
N VAL A 61 -21.91 -12.52 27.28
CA VAL A 61 -20.62 -12.53 27.97
C VAL A 61 -19.87 -11.24 27.65
N MET A 62 -19.52 -10.48 28.69
CA MET A 62 -18.61 -9.34 28.60
C MET A 62 -17.32 -9.70 29.32
N PRO A 63 -16.14 -9.62 28.68
CA PRO A 63 -14.86 -9.99 29.30
C PRO A 63 -14.54 -9.21 30.59
N SER A 64 -14.89 -7.92 30.64
CA SER A 64 -14.82 -7.08 31.84
C SER A 64 -15.92 -6.02 31.78
N GLN A 65 -16.96 -6.17 32.59
CA GLN A 65 -18.05 -5.19 32.66
C GLN A 65 -17.59 -3.86 33.29
N GLN A 66 -16.65 -3.90 34.23
CA GLN A 66 -16.14 -2.72 34.93
C GLN A 66 -15.33 -1.80 34.02
N SER A 67 -14.72 -2.35 32.97
CA SER A 67 -13.93 -1.62 31.98
C SER A 67 -14.70 -1.34 30.70
N ARG A 68 -16.03 -1.51 30.71
CA ARG A 68 -16.88 -1.25 29.55
C ARG A 68 -16.82 0.24 29.20
N LEU A 69 -16.49 0.53 27.95
CA LEU A 69 -16.56 1.88 27.39
C LEU A 69 -18.03 2.25 27.16
N ASP A 70 -18.36 3.52 27.39
CA ASP A 70 -19.60 4.11 26.92
C ASP A 70 -19.52 4.37 25.41
N TYR A 71 -20.61 4.88 24.82
CA TYR A 71 -20.67 5.12 23.38
C TYR A 71 -19.55 6.04 22.88
N GLU A 72 -19.30 7.17 23.55
CA GLU A 72 -18.27 8.13 23.14
C GLU A 72 -16.85 7.57 23.31
N GLY A 73 -16.58 6.85 24.40
CA GLY A 73 -15.31 6.15 24.60
C GLY A 73 -15.07 5.08 23.53
N ALA A 74 -16.08 4.26 23.25
CA ALA A 74 -15.99 3.21 22.23
C ALA A 74 -15.82 3.81 20.82
N ARG A 75 -16.51 4.92 20.52
CA ARG A 75 -16.37 5.65 19.26
C ARG A 75 -14.96 6.19 19.09
N SER A 76 -14.44 6.91 20.08
CA SER A 76 -13.08 7.49 20.03
C SER A 76 -11.99 6.42 19.85
N GLU A 77 -12.08 5.32 20.60
CA GLU A 77 -11.17 4.18 20.47
C GLU A 77 -11.28 3.51 19.09
N THR A 78 -12.50 3.39 18.55
CA THR A 78 -12.74 2.84 17.22
C THR A 78 -12.15 3.73 16.13
N SER A 79 -12.35 5.06 16.19
CA SER A 79 -11.78 5.97 15.20
C SER A 79 -10.24 5.92 15.19
N ASN A 80 -9.62 5.84 16.38
CA ASN A 80 -8.18 5.68 16.52
C ASN A 80 -7.69 4.34 15.95
N TRP A 81 -8.41 3.26 16.25
CA TRP A 81 -8.10 1.93 15.72
C TRP A 81 -8.21 1.89 14.19
N LEU A 82 -9.27 2.46 13.63
CA LEU A 82 -9.48 2.54 12.18
C LEU A 82 -8.36 3.32 11.50
N LEU A 83 -7.99 4.49 12.02
CA LEU A 83 -6.89 5.28 11.44
C LEU A 83 -5.58 4.46 11.37
N LYS A 84 -5.21 3.78 12.47
CA LYS A 84 -4.02 2.94 12.52
C LYS A 84 -4.09 1.78 11.54
N GLN A 85 -5.24 1.10 11.49
CA GLN A 85 -5.42 -0.07 10.65
C GLN A 85 -5.43 0.30 9.16
N THR A 86 -6.15 1.35 8.78
CA THR A 86 -6.17 1.83 7.39
C THR A 86 -4.78 2.23 6.92
N LEU A 87 -4.03 3.01 7.72
CA LEU A 87 -2.65 3.36 7.37
C LEU A 87 -1.75 2.11 7.21
N ASN A 88 -1.88 1.14 8.12
CA ASN A 88 -1.13 -0.11 8.04
C ASN A 88 -1.46 -0.90 6.77
N GLU A 89 -2.75 -1.07 6.44
CA GLU A 89 -3.18 -1.82 5.26
C GLU A 89 -2.77 -1.13 3.97
N SER A 90 -2.99 0.18 3.84
CA SER A 90 -2.61 0.94 2.65
C SER A 90 -1.10 0.90 2.39
N LEU A 91 -0.27 1.09 3.43
CA LEU A 91 1.18 0.98 3.31
C LEU A 91 1.62 -0.48 3.03
N GLY A 92 0.90 -1.46 3.58
CA GLY A 92 1.13 -2.87 3.28
C GLY A 92 0.90 -3.20 1.80
N VAL A 93 -0.21 -2.73 1.23
CA VAL A 93 -0.52 -2.89 -0.20
C VAL A 93 0.53 -2.21 -1.08
N LEU A 94 1.00 -1.02 -0.69
CA LEU A 94 2.11 -0.34 -1.38
C LEU A 94 3.39 -1.17 -1.37
N VAL A 95 3.78 -1.76 -0.23
CA VAL A 95 5.00 -2.57 -0.13
C VAL A 95 4.96 -3.77 -1.08
N LEU A 96 3.79 -4.40 -1.27
CA LEU A 96 3.62 -5.48 -2.25
C LEU A 96 3.85 -4.99 -3.67
N PHE A 97 3.29 -3.83 -4.01
CA PHE A 97 3.51 -3.21 -5.32
C PHE A 97 4.98 -2.83 -5.56
N LEU A 98 5.69 -2.34 -4.54
CA LEU A 98 7.12 -2.08 -4.66
C LEU A 98 7.95 -3.35 -4.89
N ASP A 99 7.53 -4.50 -4.34
CA ASP A 99 8.18 -5.79 -4.63
C ASP A 99 7.96 -6.25 -6.08
N ASP A 100 6.78 -5.96 -6.65
CA ASP A 100 6.53 -6.16 -8.07
C ASP A 100 7.40 -5.24 -8.92
N CYS A 101 7.52 -3.95 -8.57
CA CYS A 101 8.42 -3.01 -9.23
C CYS A 101 9.88 -3.49 -9.21
N ARG A 102 10.36 -3.97 -8.06
CA ARG A 102 11.71 -4.57 -7.93
C ARG A 102 11.87 -5.76 -8.87
N THR A 103 10.91 -6.68 -8.89
CA THR A 103 10.95 -7.86 -9.75
C THR A 103 11.07 -7.47 -11.22
N LEU A 104 10.26 -6.50 -11.65
CA LEU A 104 10.31 -5.97 -13.01
C LEU A 104 11.63 -5.27 -13.33
N GLY A 105 12.15 -4.44 -12.41
CA GLY A 105 13.44 -3.78 -12.54
C GLY A 105 14.58 -4.78 -12.71
N THR A 106 14.61 -5.82 -11.87
CA THR A 106 15.62 -6.88 -11.93
C THR A 106 15.58 -7.63 -13.26
N LEU A 107 14.39 -7.98 -13.74
CA LEU A 107 14.22 -8.67 -15.02
C LEU A 107 14.62 -7.81 -16.21
N SER A 108 14.26 -6.52 -16.19
CA SER A 108 14.65 -5.55 -17.22
C SER A 108 16.17 -5.40 -17.28
N SER A 109 16.81 -5.20 -16.12
CA SER A 109 18.28 -5.09 -15.97
C SER A 109 19.01 -6.38 -16.37
N TRP A 110 18.41 -7.55 -16.09
CA TRP A 110 18.97 -8.83 -16.51
C TRP A 110 18.93 -9.01 -18.02
N LYS A 111 17.78 -8.71 -18.64
CA LYS A 111 17.58 -8.83 -20.09
C LYS A 111 18.47 -7.86 -20.87
N SER A 112 18.63 -6.63 -20.40
CA SER A 112 19.51 -5.64 -21.05
C SER A 112 20.98 -6.05 -21.04
N LYS A 113 21.42 -6.82 -20.04
CA LYS A 113 22.78 -7.36 -19.91
C LYS A 113 23.00 -8.68 -20.65
N GLY A 114 21.98 -9.20 -21.36
CA GLY A 114 22.09 -10.43 -22.15
C GLY A 114 22.23 -11.72 -21.31
N GLY A 115 21.79 -11.72 -20.06
CA GLY A 115 21.95 -12.89 -19.18
C GLY A 115 21.03 -14.07 -19.52
N GLU A 116 21.51 -15.31 -19.32
CA GLU A 116 20.77 -16.56 -19.58
C GLU A 116 20.26 -17.26 -18.29
N GLY A 117 19.25 -18.13 -18.45
CA GLY A 117 18.19 -18.37 -17.46
C GLY A 117 18.50 -19.05 -16.12
N SER A 118 19.67 -19.65 -15.90
CA SER A 118 19.97 -20.32 -14.60
C SER A 118 20.32 -19.33 -13.49
N ASP A 119 21.02 -18.26 -13.83
CA ASP A 119 21.52 -17.28 -12.86
C ASP A 119 20.46 -16.24 -12.48
N LEU A 120 19.44 -16.07 -13.34
CA LEU A 120 18.33 -15.15 -13.11
C LEU A 120 17.50 -15.52 -11.88
N GLN A 121 17.17 -16.80 -11.70
CA GLN A 121 16.37 -17.26 -10.56
C GLN A 121 17.12 -17.05 -9.24
N LYS A 122 18.42 -17.35 -9.22
CA LYS A 122 19.27 -17.11 -8.06
C LYS A 122 19.32 -15.62 -7.73
N LYS A 123 19.56 -14.77 -8.73
CA LYS A 123 19.58 -13.31 -8.56
C LYS A 123 18.23 -12.78 -8.05
N LEU A 124 17.11 -13.23 -8.61
CA LEU A 124 15.78 -12.83 -8.16
C LEU A 124 15.51 -13.20 -6.70
N GLN A 125 15.95 -14.38 -6.25
CA GLN A 125 15.77 -14.81 -4.86
C GLN A 125 16.67 -14.03 -3.90
N GLU A 126 17.94 -13.83 -4.24
CA GLU A 126 18.88 -13.05 -3.42
C GLU A 126 18.39 -11.60 -3.26
N ASP A 127 18.00 -10.97 -4.37
CA ASP A 127 17.45 -9.63 -4.41
C ASP A 127 16.12 -9.50 -3.64
N ARG A 128 15.24 -10.51 -3.76
CA ARG A 128 14.00 -10.55 -2.98
C ARG A 128 14.28 -10.60 -1.48
N ILE A 129 15.24 -11.42 -1.04
CA ILE A 129 15.58 -11.55 0.38
C ILE A 129 16.20 -10.26 0.93
N SER A 130 17.11 -9.63 0.18
CA SER A 130 17.71 -8.36 0.60
C SER A 130 16.66 -7.26 0.66
N PHE A 131 15.83 -7.13 -0.38
CA PHE A 131 14.79 -6.12 -0.45
C PHE A 131 13.73 -6.30 0.63
N ALA A 132 13.32 -7.54 0.95
CA ALA A 132 12.33 -7.83 1.98
C ALA A 132 12.73 -7.31 3.38
N ARG A 133 14.03 -7.19 3.65
CA ARG A 133 14.57 -6.70 4.94
C ARG A 133 14.61 -5.17 5.04
N LEU A 134 14.49 -4.47 3.92
CA LEU A 134 14.49 -3.01 3.89
C LEU A 134 13.18 -2.46 4.45
N ASP A 135 13.25 -1.32 5.14
CA ASP A 135 12.07 -0.53 5.49
C ASP A 135 11.57 0.26 4.28
N LEU A 136 10.38 0.88 4.39
CA LEU A 136 9.77 1.57 3.26
C LEU A 136 10.68 2.69 2.66
N PRO A 137 11.30 3.58 3.46
CA PRO A 137 12.27 4.54 2.94
C PRO A 137 13.42 3.88 2.17
N ALA A 138 14.05 2.84 2.72
CA ALA A 138 15.15 2.17 2.04
C ALA A 138 14.69 1.40 0.79
N LYS A 139 13.47 0.86 0.76
CA LYS A 139 12.88 0.26 -0.44
C LYS A 139 12.71 1.27 -1.58
N LEU A 140 12.19 2.46 -1.28
CA LEU A 140 12.02 3.51 -2.29
C LEU A 140 13.38 3.96 -2.84
N LYS A 141 14.36 4.17 -1.94
CA LYS A 141 15.71 4.54 -2.33
C LYS A 141 16.39 3.45 -3.18
N TYR A 142 16.23 2.18 -2.80
CA TYR A 142 16.75 1.04 -3.57
C TYR A 142 16.22 1.03 -5.02
N LEU A 143 14.92 1.25 -5.20
CA LEU A 143 14.30 1.28 -6.53
C LEU A 143 14.79 2.47 -7.37
N GLU A 144 15.04 3.62 -6.73
CA GLU A 144 15.60 4.80 -7.39
C GLU A 144 17.07 4.57 -7.79
N ASP A 145 17.91 4.11 -6.85
CA ASP A 145 19.35 3.93 -7.07
C ASP A 145 19.65 2.80 -8.08
N GLU A 146 18.95 1.66 -8.02
CA GLU A 146 19.26 0.48 -8.85
C GLU A 146 18.53 0.46 -10.18
N PHE A 147 17.34 1.06 -10.26
CA PHE A 147 16.46 0.96 -11.43
C PHE A 147 15.97 2.31 -11.97
N GLU A 148 16.41 3.44 -11.40
CA GLU A 148 15.94 4.79 -11.76
C GLU A 148 14.41 4.93 -11.64
N LEU A 149 13.78 4.18 -10.72
CA LEU A 149 12.34 4.20 -10.49
C LEU A 149 12.01 5.11 -9.30
N SER A 150 11.55 6.32 -9.60
CA SER A 150 11.06 7.29 -8.61
C SER A 150 9.60 7.68 -8.86
N SER A 151 8.92 8.17 -7.82
CA SER A 151 7.55 8.65 -7.91
C SER A 151 7.44 10.03 -7.28
N PRO A 152 6.72 10.99 -7.92
CA PRO A 152 6.39 12.28 -7.30
C PRO A 152 5.63 12.13 -5.98
N SER A 153 5.01 10.97 -5.72
CA SER A 153 4.27 10.70 -4.50
C SER A 153 5.15 10.25 -3.32
N ASN A 154 6.45 10.04 -3.52
CA ASN A 154 7.36 9.50 -2.50
C ASN A 154 7.34 10.33 -1.21
N GLU A 155 7.35 11.65 -1.33
CA GLU A 155 7.34 12.55 -0.18
C GLU A 155 6.07 12.41 0.69
N HIS A 156 4.90 12.31 0.03
CA HIS A 156 3.63 12.06 0.70
C HIS A 156 3.62 10.70 1.42
N ILE A 157 4.06 9.66 0.73
CA ILE A 157 4.15 8.29 1.25
C ILE A 157 5.06 8.25 2.49
N LEU A 158 6.23 8.89 2.42
CA LEU A 158 7.18 8.95 3.53
C LEU A 158 6.60 9.70 4.74
N SER A 159 5.87 10.80 4.52
CA SER A 159 5.21 11.52 5.61
C SER A 159 4.13 10.66 6.32
N LEU A 160 3.34 9.89 5.55
CA LEU A 160 2.35 8.96 6.10
C LEU A 160 3.01 7.77 6.82
N PHE A 161 4.15 7.29 6.33
CA PHE A 161 4.93 6.25 7.00
C PHE A 161 5.43 6.70 8.37
N ARG A 162 5.93 7.95 8.49
CA ARG A 162 6.31 8.53 9.79
C ARG A 162 5.10 8.64 10.72
N ALA A 163 3.96 9.13 10.22
CA ALA A 163 2.70 9.17 10.98
C ALA A 163 2.29 7.80 11.51
N ARG A 164 2.37 6.77 10.65
CA ARG A 164 2.10 5.39 11.04
C ARG A 164 3.03 4.90 12.15
N ARG A 165 4.32 5.25 12.12
CA ARG A 165 5.28 4.89 13.19
C ARG A 165 4.91 5.55 14.52
N VAL A 166 4.60 6.84 14.51
CA VAL A 166 4.18 7.58 15.71
C VAL A 166 2.89 6.99 16.28
N LEU A 167 1.87 6.77 15.45
CA LEU A 167 0.57 6.25 15.87
C LEU A 167 0.62 4.79 16.36
N ALA A 168 1.58 3.99 15.86
CA ALA A 168 1.75 2.60 16.27
C ALA A 168 2.43 2.44 17.63
N ASN A 169 3.22 3.43 18.08
CA ASN A 169 3.86 3.39 19.39
C ASN A 169 2.80 3.51 20.49
N SER A 170 2.89 2.68 21.53
CA SER A 170 1.92 2.67 22.65
C SER A 170 1.82 4.00 23.40
N SER A 171 2.84 4.85 23.29
CA SER A 171 2.88 6.19 23.88
C SER A 171 2.49 7.31 22.92
N SER A 172 2.34 7.03 21.62
CA SER A 172 2.12 8.03 20.56
C SER A 172 3.09 9.22 20.60
N ILE A 173 4.33 9.00 21.09
CA ILE A 173 5.35 10.05 21.23
C ILE A 173 6.07 10.23 19.90
N VAL A 174 6.09 11.48 19.41
CA VAL A 174 6.93 11.92 18.29
C VAL A 174 8.38 11.99 18.74
N ARG A 175 9.29 11.33 18.01
CA ARG A 175 10.73 11.36 18.28
C ARG A 175 11.42 12.34 17.34
N GLU A 176 12.65 12.74 17.67
CA GLU A 176 13.49 13.58 16.79
C GLU A 176 13.60 13.03 15.37
N GLU A 177 13.75 11.71 15.22
CA GLU A 177 13.82 11.02 13.93
C GLU A 177 12.53 11.11 13.08
N ASP A 178 11.40 11.48 13.70
CA ASP A 178 10.13 11.67 13.01
C ASP A 178 9.92 13.13 12.54
N LEU A 179 10.79 14.05 12.97
CA LEU A 179 10.69 15.48 12.68
C LEU A 179 11.43 15.85 11.39
N GLU A 180 10.85 16.81 10.65
CA GLU A 180 11.47 17.47 9.50
C GLU A 180 11.56 18.96 9.82
N GLY A 181 12.77 19.52 9.87
CA GLY A 181 12.96 20.92 10.31
C GLY A 181 12.43 21.21 11.72
N GLY A 182 12.46 20.21 12.62
CA GLY A 182 11.95 20.32 13.99
C GLY A 182 10.43 20.23 14.14
N LYS A 183 9.69 19.93 13.05
CA LYS A 183 8.23 19.77 13.08
C LYS A 183 7.82 18.40 12.58
N PHE A 184 6.75 17.88 13.17
CA PHE A 184 6.08 16.70 12.64
C PHE A 184 5.07 17.14 11.56
N THR A 185 5.30 16.73 10.32
CA THR A 185 4.51 17.19 9.17
C THR A 185 3.95 16.01 8.38
N VAL A 186 2.64 16.05 8.12
CA VAL A 186 1.96 15.13 7.21
C VAL A 186 1.69 15.87 5.91
N LYS A 187 2.24 15.38 4.80
CA LYS A 187 2.13 16.03 3.49
C LYS A 187 1.03 15.35 2.70
N LEU A 188 -0.06 16.07 2.43
CA LEU A 188 -1.21 15.54 1.69
C LEU A 188 -1.16 16.04 0.24
N ARG A 189 -1.43 15.14 -0.70
CA ARG A 189 -1.56 15.51 -2.11
C ARG A 189 -3.03 15.80 -2.40
N SER A 190 -3.33 17.03 -2.77
CA SER A 190 -4.64 17.35 -3.33
C SER A 190 -4.62 17.12 -4.83
N VAL A 191 -5.69 16.52 -5.35
CA VAL A 191 -5.89 16.31 -6.78
C VAL A 191 -7.16 17.04 -7.16
N GLN A 192 -7.05 18.10 -7.97
CA GLN A 192 -8.20 18.79 -8.52
C GLN A 192 -8.52 18.20 -9.90
N LEU A 193 -9.71 17.63 -10.02
CA LEU A 193 -10.26 17.20 -11.30
C LEU A 193 -10.84 18.43 -12.00
N LYS A 194 -10.18 18.92 -13.05
CA LYS A 194 -10.71 20.00 -13.89
C LYS A 194 -11.48 19.36 -15.07
N THR A 195 -12.79 19.53 -15.10
CA THR A 195 -13.61 19.21 -16.27
C THR A 195 -13.49 20.34 -17.29
N ASN A 196 -13.13 20.02 -18.53
CA ASN A 196 -12.99 21.01 -19.59
C ASN A 196 -14.40 21.47 -20.06
N PRO A 197 -14.78 22.74 -19.91
CA PRO A 197 -16.04 23.24 -20.46
C PRO A 197 -15.81 23.64 -21.92
N GLY A 198 -15.91 22.66 -22.84
CA GLY A 198 -16.12 22.91 -24.27
C GLY A 198 -15.01 22.42 -25.20
N GLY A 199 -15.42 21.63 -26.19
CA GLY A 199 -14.60 21.21 -27.34
C GLY A 199 -14.90 19.78 -27.76
N THR A 200 -15.76 19.63 -28.77
CA THR A 200 -16.34 18.40 -29.34
C THR A 200 -15.37 17.35 -29.90
N GLU A 201 -14.07 17.40 -29.59
CA GLU A 201 -13.08 16.49 -30.19
C GLU A 201 -12.31 15.58 -29.22
N ASN A 202 -12.45 15.71 -27.90
CA ASN A 202 -12.02 14.66 -26.96
C ASN A 202 -12.60 14.90 -25.55
N PRO A 203 -13.67 14.19 -25.15
CA PRO A 203 -14.19 14.26 -23.80
C PRO A 203 -13.26 13.47 -22.86
N GLY A 204 -12.18 14.10 -22.41
CA GLY A 204 -11.24 13.54 -21.44
C GLY A 204 -11.22 14.35 -20.15
N VAL A 205 -11.25 13.68 -18.99
CA VAL A 205 -10.94 14.29 -17.70
C VAL A 205 -9.43 14.46 -17.63
N PHE A 206 -8.96 15.71 -17.57
CA PHE A 206 -7.54 15.99 -17.32
C PHE A 206 -7.32 16.14 -15.82
N VAL A 207 -6.37 15.37 -15.29
CA VAL A 207 -5.98 15.43 -13.89
C VAL A 207 -4.78 16.37 -13.77
N THR A 208 -4.99 17.57 -13.24
CA THR A 208 -3.90 18.47 -12.85
C THR A 208 -3.67 18.35 -11.36
N SER A 209 -2.51 17.83 -10.94
CA SER A 209 -2.13 17.82 -9.54
C SER A 209 -1.37 19.10 -9.20
N GLU A 210 -1.87 19.90 -8.26
CA GLU A 210 -1.14 21.00 -7.64
C GLU A 210 -0.63 20.52 -6.27
N MET A 211 0.66 20.73 -5.98
CA MET A 211 1.19 20.47 -4.64
C MET A 211 0.76 21.61 -3.72
N GLY A 212 0.14 21.28 -2.59
CA GLY A 212 -0.21 22.25 -1.56
C GLY A 212 0.25 21.75 -0.20
N ASP A 213 0.96 22.60 0.52
CA ASP A 213 1.18 22.44 1.96
C ASP A 213 -0.11 22.91 2.66
N MET A 214 -0.64 22.10 3.58
CA MET A 214 -1.67 22.55 4.55
C MET A 214 -1.03 22.86 5.89
#